data_AF-A0A7X9B805-F1
#
_entry.id   AF-A0A7X9B805-F1
#
_cell.length_a   1.000
_cell.length_b   1.000
_cell.length_c   1.000
_cell.angle_alpha   90.00
_cell.angle_beta   90.00
_cell.angle_gamma   90.00
#
_symmetry.space_group_name_H-M   'P 1'
#
loop_
_entity.id
_entity.type
_entity.pdbx_description
1 polymer ?
#
loop_
_entity_poly.entity_id
_entity_poly.type
_entity_poly.pdbx_seq_one_letter_code
_entity_poly.pdbx_strand_id
1 'polypeptide(L)' 'KDYPELYAKTIQGVPMGRFADPEKDIGRLCIFLSSDGKYITGETISVQGGSGLRP' A
#
# COMPACT_ATOMS: atom_id res chain seq x y z
N LYS A 1 9.06 7.25 21.50
CA LYS A 1 9.82 6.03 21.83
C LYS A 1 9.89 5.24 20.54
N ASP A 2 11.08 5.01 20.00
CA ASP A 2 11.22 4.32 18.72
C ASP A 2 11.15 2.80 18.96
N TYR A 3 10.46 2.08 18.06
CA TYR A 3 10.24 0.64 18.13
C TYR A 3 10.90 -0.08 16.95
N PRO A 4 12.24 -0.07 16.85
CA PRO A 4 12.96 -0.56 15.67
C PRO A 4 12.74 -2.06 15.41
N GLU A 5 12.66 -2.88 16.46
CA GLU A 5 12.40 -4.32 16.32
C GLU A 5 11.00 -4.62 15.80
N LEU A 6 10.00 -3.88 16.30
CA LEU A 6 8.62 -4.00 15.83
C LEU A 6 8.52 -3.57 14.36
N TYR A 7 9.16 -2.46 14.01
CA TYR A 7 9.25 -1.99 12.63
C TYR A 7 9.85 -3.06 11.71
N ALA A 8 11.02 -3.61 12.07
CA ALA A 8 11.68 -4.64 11.29
C ALA A 8 10.80 -5.89 11.11
N LYS A 9 10.13 -6.34 12.18
CA LYS A 9 9.20 -7.47 12.13
C LYS A 9 8.00 -7.18 11.23
N THR A 10 7.42 -5.99 11.28
CA THR A 10 6.29 -5.62 10.42
C THR A 10 6.71 -5.57 8.95
N ILE A 11 7.88 -4.99 8.65
CA ILE A 11 8.39 -4.90 7.28
C ILE A 11 8.64 -6.28 6.66
N GLN A 12 9.06 -7.29 7.43
CA GLN A 12 9.20 -8.67 6.93
C GLN A 12 7.88 -9.25 6.37
N GLY A 13 6.73 -8.79 6.88
CA GLY A 13 5.41 -9.18 6.39
C GLY A 13 4.94 -8.44 5.14
N VAL A 14 5.73 -7.48 4.63
CA VAL A 14 5.41 -6.72 3.42
C VAL A 14 6.39 -7.15 2.32
N PRO A 15 5.95 -7.85 1.27
CA PRO A 15 6.80 -8.26 0.15
C PRO A 15 7.59 -7.11 -0.50
N MET A 16 7.05 -5.90 -0.55
CA MET A 16 7.77 -4.72 -1.05
C MET A 16 8.85 -4.18 -0.09
N GLY A 17 9.00 -4.76 1.11
CA GLY A 17 10.09 -4.45 2.05
C GLY A 17 10.03 -3.05 2.68
N ARG A 18 8.89 -2.36 2.60
CA ARG A 18 8.68 -1.04 3.19
C ARG A 18 7.21 -0.76 3.46
N PHE A 19 6.93 0.18 4.35
CA PHE A 19 5.60 0.79 4.43
C PHE A 19 5.32 1.62 3.17
N ALA A 20 4.03 1.72 2.86
CA ALA A 20 3.57 2.65 1.84
C ALA A 20 3.85 4.10 2.29
N ASP A 21 4.34 4.90 1.36
CA ASP A 21 4.41 6.34 1.46
C ASP A 21 3.01 6.92 1.18
N PRO A 22 2.45 7.75 2.08
CA PRO A 22 1.10 8.27 1.91
C PRO A 22 0.88 9.05 0.61
N GLU A 23 1.89 9.79 0.14
CA GLU A 23 1.78 10.63 -1.03
C GLU A 23 2.14 9.86 -2.31
N LYS A 24 3.27 9.16 -2.29
CA LYS A 24 3.84 8.51 -3.46
C LYS A 24 3.19 7.18 -3.81
N ASP A 25 2.57 6.48 -2.84
CA ASP A 25 1.87 5.23 -3.12
C ASP A 25 0.35 5.41 -3.09
N ILE A 26 -0.21 5.91 -1.98
CA ILE A 26 -1.66 6.03 -1.82
C ILE A 26 -2.19 7.22 -2.64
N GLY A 27 -1.58 8.40 -2.48
CA GLY A 27 -1.99 9.61 -3.20
C GLY A 27 -1.94 9.44 -4.71
N ARG A 28 -0.90 8.79 -5.25
CA ARG A 28 -0.82 8.50 -6.69
C ARG A 28 -1.97 7.64 -7.20
N LEU A 29 -2.40 6.62 -6.46
CA LEU A 29 -3.58 5.84 -6.85
C LEU A 29 -4.83 6.73 -6.87
N CYS A 30 -5.03 7.57 -5.85
CA CYS A 30 -6.19 8.48 -5.81
C CYS A 30 -6.21 9.43 -7.03
N ILE A 31 -5.07 9.98 -7.41
CA ILE A 31 -4.97 10.83 -8.61
C ILE A 31 -5.27 10.03 -9.88
N PHE A 32 -4.72 8.83 -10.04
CA PHE A 32 -5.01 7.95 -11.17
C PHE A 32 -6.51 7.65 -11.28
N LEU A 33 -7.16 7.24 -10.19
CA LEU A 33 -8.59 6.95 -10.16
C LEU A 33 -9.43 8.20 -10.48
N SER A 34 -8.97 9.38 -10.09
CA SER A 34 -9.67 10.64 -10.34
C SER A 34 -9.51 11.18 -11.77
N SER A 35 -8.57 10.64 -12.56
CA SER A 35 -8.22 11.16 -13.89
C SER A 35 -8.42 10.13 -15.00
N ASP A 36 -7.70 9.00 -14.90
CA ASP A 36 -7.59 7.99 -15.96
C ASP A 36 -8.41 6.72 -15.67
N GLY A 37 -8.77 6.47 -14.40
CA GLY A 37 -9.50 5.28 -13.95
C GLY A 37 -10.99 5.24 -14.32
N LYS A 38 -11.42 5.83 -15.44
CA LYS A 38 -12.85 6.13 -15.74
C LYS A 38 -13.80 4.93 -15.79
N TYR A 39 -13.28 3.73 -16.01
CA TYR A 39 -14.07 2.50 -16.05
C TYR A 39 -13.91 1.63 -14.80
N ILE A 40 -13.16 2.11 -13.81
CA ILE A 40 -12.95 1.44 -12.52
C ILE A 40 -13.96 2.04 -11.54
N THR A 41 -14.99 1.27 -11.20
CA THR A 41 -16.07 1.71 -10.29
C THR A 41 -16.62 0.52 -9.51
N GLY A 42 -17.09 0.75 -8.29
CA GLY A 42 -17.62 -0.31 -7.41
C GLY A 42 -16.57 -1.23 -6.78
N GLU A 43 -15.29 -0.99 -7.05
CA GLU A 43 -14.20 -1.88 -6.63
C GLU A 43 -13.57 -1.47 -5.28
N THR A 44 -13.04 -2.47 -4.56
CA THR A 44 -12.16 -2.25 -3.41
C THR A 44 -10.72 -2.56 -3.81
N ILE A 45 -9.85 -1.55 -3.84
CA ILE A 45 -8.45 -1.71 -4.25
C ILE A 45 -7.54 -1.75 -3.02
N SER A 46 -6.83 -2.86 -2.82
CA SER A 46 -5.87 -3.02 -1.73
C SER A 46 -4.48 -2.49 -2.11
N VAL A 47 -4.02 -1.42 -1.45
CA VAL A 47 -2.66 -0.87 -1.61
C VAL A 47 -1.82 -1.20 -0.38
N GLN A 48 -1.30 -2.43 -0.33
CA GLN A 48 -0.72 -3.00 0.89
C GLN A 48 0.70 -3.55 0.70
N GLY A 49 1.36 -3.23 -0.41
CA GLY A 49 2.73 -3.69 -0.70
C GLY A 49 2.88 -5.22 -0.73
N GLY A 50 1.77 -5.94 -0.96
CA GLY A 50 1.70 -7.40 -0.99
C GLY A 50 1.45 -8.08 0.37
N SER A 51 1.27 -7.34 1.47
CA SER A 51 1.13 -7.93 2.81
C SER A 51 -0.11 -8.80 3.01
N GLY A 52 -1.13 -8.63 2.16
CA GLY A 52 -2.33 -9.46 2.12
C GLY A 52 -2.26 -10.69 1.21
N LEU A 53 -1.11 -10.98 0.58
CA LEU A 53 -0.98 -12.20 -0.24
C LEU A 53 -1.22 -13.43 0.64
N ARG A 54 -2.19 -14.25 0.25
CA ARG A 54 -2.38 -15.60 0.79
C ARG A 54 -1.42 -16.54 0.05
N PRO A 55 -0.94 -17.62 0.69
CA PRO A 55 -0.07 -18.60 0.05
C PRO A 55 -0.68 -19.21 -1.21
#